data_AF-A0A9E3VJ17-F1
#
_entry.id   AF-A0A9E3VJ17-F1
#
_cell.length_a   1.000
_cell.length_b   1.000
_cell.length_c   1.000
_cell.angle_alpha   90.00
_cell.angle_beta   90.00
_cell.angle_gamma   90.00
#
_symmetry.space_group_name_H-M   'P 1'
#
loop_
_entity.id
_entity.type
_entity.pdbx_description
1 polymer ?
#
loop_
_entity_poly.entity_id
_entity_poly.type
_entity_poly.pdbx_seq_one_letter_code
_entity_poly.pdbx_strand_id
1 'polypeptide(L)'
;MDTQHISQNDAVHFPEPATDYHGHPNYLKVLIFLFGFFALSLVVGYFPLSLVTVIVIFGTALYKATLVVKNFMHLKYEPVLIWIAVIAVFFCLIAFFFGVYPDITAAKLDVVPR
;
A
#
# COMPACT_ATOMS: atom_id res chain seq x y z
N MET A 1 -68.90 14.82 11.52
CA MET A 1 -68.53 15.39 10.22
C MET A 1 -67.58 16.51 10.59
N ASP A 2 -66.26 16.35 10.51
CA ASP A 2 -65.50 15.92 9.33
C ASP A 2 -64.30 15.03 9.66
N THR A 3 -64.32 13.82 9.12
CA THR A 3 -63.23 12.83 9.16
C THR A 3 -62.62 12.71 7.75
N GLN A 4 -62.32 13.84 7.10
CA GLN A 4 -62.01 13.87 5.65
C GLN A 4 -60.83 14.77 5.24
N HIS A 5 -59.82 14.96 6.10
CA HIS A 5 -58.58 15.66 5.68
C HIS A 5 -57.27 14.87 5.86
N ILE A 6 -57.35 13.57 6.17
CA ILE A 6 -56.18 12.66 6.13
C ILE A 6 -56.33 11.72 4.95
N SER A 7 -56.29 12.24 3.71
CA SER A 7 -56.18 11.38 2.52
C SER A 7 -55.78 12.18 1.28
N GLN A 8 -54.62 12.86 1.31
CA GLN A 8 -54.08 13.46 0.10
C GLN A 8 -52.55 13.42 0.06
N ASN A 9 -52.03 12.30 -0.44
CA ASN A 9 -50.87 12.23 -1.34
C ASN A 9 -49.49 12.65 -0.81
N ASP A 10 -49.09 12.17 0.35
CA ASP A 10 -47.66 12.01 0.66
C ASP A 10 -47.19 10.65 0.15
N ALA A 11 -47.30 10.43 -1.16
CA ALA A 11 -46.52 9.40 -1.82
C ALA A 11 -45.06 9.89 -1.73
N VAL A 12 -44.40 9.50 -0.63
CA VAL A 12 -42.96 9.67 -0.45
C VAL A 12 -42.32 9.04 -1.68
N HIS A 13 -41.91 9.90 -2.61
CA HIS A 13 -41.17 9.51 -3.79
C HIS A 13 -39.81 9.05 -3.29
N PHE A 14 -39.71 7.77 -2.93
CA PHE A 14 -38.43 7.10 -2.78
C PHE A 14 -37.76 7.22 -4.15
N PRO A 15 -36.65 7.97 -4.30
CA PRO A 15 -35.90 7.88 -5.54
C PRO A 15 -35.63 6.40 -5.76
N GLU A 16 -36.01 5.88 -6.94
CA GLU A 16 -35.52 4.58 -7.36
C GLU A 16 -34.01 4.59 -7.11
N PRO A 17 -33.41 3.48 -6.65
CA PRO A 17 -31.96 3.40 -6.64
C PRO A 17 -31.53 3.48 -8.11
N ALA A 18 -31.35 4.70 -8.61
CA ALA A 18 -30.52 4.98 -9.75
C ALA A 18 -29.27 4.17 -9.47
N THR A 19 -29.04 3.19 -10.32
CA THR A 19 -27.88 2.31 -10.28
C THR A 19 -26.65 3.14 -10.62
N ASP A 20 -26.37 4.12 -9.77
CA ASP A 20 -25.13 4.86 -9.69
C ASP A 20 -24.13 3.87 -9.10
N TYR A 21 -23.65 2.99 -9.98
CA TYR A 21 -22.36 2.33 -9.86
C TYR A 21 -21.28 3.42 -9.82
N HIS A 22 -21.20 4.12 -8.70
CA HIS A 22 -20.16 5.09 -8.42
C HIS A 22 -18.83 4.35 -8.46
N GLY A 23 -18.00 4.73 -9.44
CA GLY A 23 -16.78 4.05 -9.86
C GLY A 23 -15.94 3.54 -8.70
N HIS A 24 -16.07 2.24 -8.42
CA HIS A 24 -15.17 1.54 -7.54
C HIS A 24 -13.81 1.55 -8.24
N PRO A 25 -12.78 2.27 -7.72
CA PRO A 25 -11.51 2.37 -8.41
C PRO A 25 -10.99 0.96 -8.66
N ASN A 26 -10.58 0.64 -9.90
CA ASN A 26 -10.26 -0.73 -10.30
C ASN A 26 -8.97 -1.22 -9.62
N TYR A 27 -9.04 -1.63 -8.35
CA TYR A 27 -7.92 -2.19 -7.58
C TYR A 27 -7.31 -3.42 -8.27
N LEU A 28 -8.11 -4.16 -9.05
CA LEU A 28 -7.62 -5.27 -9.88
C LEU A 28 -6.56 -4.84 -10.89
N LYS A 29 -6.68 -3.65 -11.50
CA LYS A 29 -5.66 -3.16 -12.45
C LYS A 29 -4.34 -2.95 -11.72
N VAL A 30 -4.38 -2.32 -10.54
CA VAL A 30 -3.20 -2.07 -9.71
C VAL A 30 -2.57 -3.40 -9.27
N LEU A 31 -3.37 -4.37 -8.83
CA LEU A 31 -2.90 -5.69 -8.44
C LEU A 31 -2.17 -6.41 -9.59
N ILE A 32 -2.70 -6.34 -10.82
CA ILE A 32 -2.05 -6.91 -12.00
C ILE A 32 -0.70 -6.23 -12.27
N PHE A 33 -0.62 -4.91 -12.15
CA PHE A 33 0.66 -4.19 -12.26
C PHE A 33 1.66 -4.66 -11.19
N LEU A 34 1.24 -4.79 -9.93
CA LEU A 34 2.11 -5.30 -8.85
C LEU A 34 2.64 -6.69 -9.16
N PHE A 35 1.78 -7.60 -9.63
CA PHE A 35 2.17 -8.93 -10.03
C PHE A 35 3.13 -8.91 -11.22
N GLY A 36 2.94 -8.00 -12.17
CA GLY A 36 3.86 -7.75 -13.27
C GLY A 36 5.25 -7.33 -12.78
N PHE A 37 5.35 -6.35 -11.87
CA PHE A 37 6.62 -5.93 -11.28
C PHE A 37 7.25 -7.01 -10.39
N PHE A 38 6.44 -7.86 -9.77
CA PHE A 38 6.93 -9.01 -9.02
C PHE A 38 7.57 -10.05 -9.94
N ALA A 39 6.86 -10.47 -10.99
CA ALA A 39 7.38 -11.39 -11.99
C ALA A 39 8.63 -10.84 -12.68
N LEU A 40 8.63 -9.55 -13.04
CA LEU A 40 9.80 -8.87 -13.62
C LEU A 40 11.00 -8.93 -12.68
N SER A 41 10.81 -8.63 -11.40
CA SER A 41 11.87 -8.69 -10.39
C SER A 41 12.43 -10.12 -10.22
N LEU A 42 11.59 -11.15 -10.33
CA LEU A 42 12.03 -12.55 -10.28
C LEU A 42 12.88 -12.90 -11.50
N VAL A 43 12.41 -12.58 -12.70
CA VAL A 43 13.15 -12.85 -13.96
C VAL A 43 14.51 -12.17 -13.93
N VAL A 44 14.58 -10.91 -13.49
CA VAL A 44 15.83 -10.17 -13.33
C VAL A 44 16.75 -10.83 -12.29
N GLY A 45 16.19 -11.43 -11.23
CA GLY A 45 16.96 -12.15 -10.22
C GLY A 45 17.69 -13.40 -10.72
N TYR A 46 17.25 -14.00 -11.84
CA TYR A 46 17.94 -15.14 -12.46
C TYR A 46 19.11 -14.74 -13.35
N PHE A 47 19.28 -13.45 -13.65
CA PHE A 47 20.45 -12.97 -14.38
C PHE A 47 21.70 -12.98 -13.49
N PRO A 48 22.90 -13.14 -14.06
CA PRO A 48 24.14 -13.10 -13.30
C PRO A 48 24.25 -11.78 -12.52
N LEU A 49 24.62 -11.88 -11.24
CA LEU A 49 24.71 -10.74 -10.32
C LEU A 49 25.72 -9.70 -10.82
N SER A 50 25.19 -8.69 -11.51
CA SER A 50 25.85 -7.44 -11.80
C SER A 50 25.26 -6.33 -10.93
N LEU A 51 26.04 -5.28 -10.67
CA LEU A 51 25.54 -4.08 -9.97
C LEU A 51 24.24 -3.53 -10.60
N VAL A 52 24.11 -3.65 -11.92
CA VAL A 52 22.91 -3.27 -12.67
C VAL A 52 21.68 -4.06 -12.20
N THR A 53 21.83 -5.36 -11.97
CA THR A 53 20.75 -6.25 -11.52
C THR A 53 20.25 -5.83 -10.14
N VAL A 54 21.16 -5.48 -9.24
CA VAL A 54 20.83 -4.98 -7.89
C VAL A 54 20.02 -3.68 -7.97
N ILE A 55 20.47 -2.72 -8.78
CA ILE A 55 19.79 -1.43 -8.96
C ILE A 55 18.39 -1.63 -9.53
N VAL A 56 18.22 -2.52 -10.51
CA VAL A 56 16.91 -2.80 -11.12
C VAL A 56 15.96 -3.47 -10.12
N ILE A 57 16.43 -4.44 -9.34
CA ILE A 57 15.61 -5.10 -8.31
C ILE A 57 15.16 -4.09 -7.25
N PHE A 58 16.09 -3.25 -6.76
CA PHE A 58 15.76 -2.23 -5.76
C PHE A 58 14.83 -1.14 -6.32
N GLY A 59 15.06 -0.71 -7.56
CA GLY A 59 14.21 0.26 -8.24
C GLY A 59 12.79 -0.24 -8.44
N THR A 60 12.62 -1.50 -8.88
CA THR A 60 11.28 -2.11 -8.99
C THR A 60 10.61 -2.30 -7.64
N ALA A 61 11.37 -2.57 -6.56
CA ALA A 61 10.85 -2.63 -5.19
C ALA A 61 10.30 -1.27 -4.72
N LEU A 62 11.04 -0.18 -4.95
CA LEU A 62 10.58 1.19 -4.65
C LEU A 62 9.31 1.54 -5.43
N TYR A 63 9.26 1.20 -6.73
CA TYR A 63 8.09 1.47 -7.55
C TYR A 63 6.84 0.74 -7.04
N LYS A 64 6.97 -0.56 -6.70
CA LYS A 64 5.89 -1.33 -6.07
C LYS A 64 5.40 -0.69 -4.77
N ALA A 65 6.31 -0.25 -3.89
CA ALA A 65 5.96 0.40 -2.64
C ALA A 65 5.13 1.68 -2.88
N THR A 66 5.51 2.53 -3.84
CA THR A 66 4.74 3.74 -4.15
C THR A 66 3.33 3.45 -4.70
N LEU A 67 3.17 2.41 -5.53
CA LEU A 67 1.86 1.96 -6.00
C LEU A 67 0.98 1.46 -4.84
N VAL A 68 1.54 0.72 -3.89
CA VAL A 68 0.83 0.23 -2.70
C VAL A 68 0.34 1.38 -1.83
N VAL A 69 1.24 2.30 -1.50
CA VAL A 69 0.96 3.50 -0.69
C VAL A 69 -0.14 4.35 -1.36
N LYS A 70 -0.08 4.56 -2.68
CA LYS A 70 -1.05 5.41 -3.37
C LYS A 70 -2.42 4.76 -3.59
N ASN A 71 -2.48 3.45 -3.84
CA ASN A 71 -3.72 2.80 -4.28
C ASN A 71 -4.35 1.89 -3.23
N PHE A 72 -3.57 1.24 -2.37
CA PHE A 72 -4.08 0.32 -1.35
C PHE A 72 -4.15 0.95 0.04
N MET A 73 -3.29 1.93 0.35
CA MET A 73 -3.32 2.65 1.63
C MET A 73 -4.20 3.91 1.62
N HIS A 74 -4.95 4.19 0.54
CA HIS A 74 -5.91 5.30 0.43
C HIS A 74 -5.44 6.71 0.86
N LEU A 75 -4.14 6.93 1.00
CA LEU A 75 -3.49 8.17 1.47
C LEU A 75 -3.85 9.45 0.71
N LYS A 76 -4.48 9.31 -0.46
CA LYS A 76 -4.96 10.43 -1.26
C LYS A 76 -6.19 11.12 -0.64
N TYR A 77 -6.95 10.44 0.23
CA TYR A 77 -8.24 10.92 0.76
C TYR A 77 -8.27 11.10 2.28
N GLU A 78 -7.12 10.96 2.95
CA GLU A 78 -7.06 10.86 4.40
C GLU A 78 -6.24 11.99 5.06
N PRO A 79 -6.45 12.23 6.38
CA PRO A 79 -5.83 13.35 7.10
C PRO A 79 -4.30 13.22 7.23
N VAL A 80 -3.65 14.37 7.41
CA VAL A 80 -2.17 14.56 7.55
C VAL A 80 -1.53 13.58 8.56
N LEU A 81 -2.29 13.09 9.54
CA LEU A 81 -1.84 12.12 10.54
C LEU A 81 -1.21 10.85 9.95
N ILE A 82 -1.74 10.32 8.84
CA ILE A 82 -1.20 9.07 8.27
C ILE A 82 0.13 9.31 7.55
N TRP A 83 0.35 10.50 6.98
CA TRP A 83 1.67 10.88 6.48
C TRP A 83 2.72 10.93 7.59
N ILE A 84 2.35 11.44 8.76
CA ILE A 84 3.22 11.43 9.95
C ILE A 84 3.51 9.98 10.37
N ALA A 85 2.50 9.11 10.39
CA ALA A 85 2.68 7.69 10.73
C ALA A 85 3.61 6.96 9.73
N VAL A 86 3.44 7.19 8.42
CA VAL A 86 4.31 6.60 7.38
C VAL A 86 5.76 7.05 7.58
N ILE A 87 6.00 8.35 7.82
CA ILE A 87 7.34 8.88 8.06
C ILE A 87 7.92 8.31 9.37
N ALA A 88 7.13 8.21 10.44
CA ALA A 88 7.57 7.66 11.71
C ALA A 88 7.97 6.17 11.58
N VAL A 89 7.20 5.37 10.84
CA VAL A 89 7.54 3.97 10.55
C VAL A 89 8.80 3.89 9.70
N PHE A 90 8.93 4.72 8.65
CA PHE A 90 10.15 4.75 7.84
C PHE A 90 11.38 5.13 8.67
N PHE A 91 11.26 6.13 9.54
CA PHE A 91 12.32 6.53 10.46
C PHE A 91 12.68 5.39 11.42
N CYS A 92 11.68 4.71 11.98
CA CYS A 92 11.88 3.56 12.86
C CYS A 92 12.60 2.40 12.14
N LEU A 93 12.22 2.09 10.89
CA LEU A 93 12.89 1.06 10.09
C LEU A 93 14.35 1.41 9.79
N ILE A 94 14.63 2.68 9.47
CA ILE A 94 16.01 3.15 9.25
C ILE A 94 16.81 3.06 10.55
N ALA A 95 16.27 3.59 11.65
CA ALA A 95 16.91 3.56 12.96
C ALA A 95 17.17 2.11 13.42
N PHE A 96 16.23 1.21 13.19
CA PHE A 96 16.36 -0.22 13.47
C PHE A 96 17.47 -0.86 12.64
N PHE A 97 17.53 -0.56 11.33
CA PHE A 97 18.59 -1.06 10.45
C PHE A 97 20.00 -0.64 10.95
N PHE A 98 20.16 0.64 11.30
CA PHE A 98 21.41 1.14 11.89
C PHE A 98 21.68 0.61 13.29
N GLY A 99 20.64 0.36 14.10
CA GLY A 99 20.76 -0.18 15.45
C GLY A 99 21.16 -1.66 15.48
N VAL A 100 20.71 -2.45 14.51
CA VAL A 100 21.07 -3.87 14.36
C VAL A 100 22.44 -4.04 13.68
N TYR A 101 22.88 -3.07 12.88
CA TYR A 101 24.20 -3.10 12.24
C TYR A 101 25.37 -3.41 13.20
N PRO A 102 25.55 -2.71 14.34
CA PRO A 102 26.63 -3.03 15.29
C PRO A 102 26.51 -4.45 15.87
N ASP A 103 25.30 -4.95 16.11
CA ASP A 103 25.03 -6.29 16.65
C ASP A 103 25.53 -7.40 15.71
N ILE A 104 25.26 -7.27 14.40
CA ILE A 104 25.76 -8.20 13.38
C ILE A 104 27.28 -8.17 13.30
N THR A 105 27.90 -7.00 13.46
CA THR A 105 29.36 -6.85 13.39
C THR A 105 30.09 -7.30 14.67
N ALA A 106 29.43 -7.22 15.83
CA ALA A 106 29.98 -7.63 17.12
C ALA A 106 29.96 -9.15 17.33
N ALA A 107 29.11 -9.89 16.60
CA ALA A 107 28.97 -11.35 16.72
C ALA A 107 30.18 -12.18 16.22
N LYS A 108 31.27 -11.54 15.79
CA LYS A 108 32.53 -12.22 15.49
C LYS A 108 33.52 -11.86 16.58
N LEU A 109 33.88 -12.80 17.47
CA LEU A 109 35.24 -12.98 18.03
C LEU A 109 35.41 -14.04 19.16
N ASP A 110 34.45 -14.93 19.45
CA ASP A 110 34.51 -15.73 20.70
C ASP A 110 34.65 -17.26 20.54
N VAL A 111 34.79 -17.79 19.31
CA VAL A 111 34.72 -19.26 19.08
C VAL A 111 36.08 -19.95 18.84
N VAL A 112 37.19 -19.38 19.31
CA VAL A 112 38.49 -20.08 19.32
C VAL A 112 39.09 -20.07 20.73
N PRO A 113 38.92 -21.14 21.53
CA PRO A 113 39.78 -21.39 22.67
C PRO A 113 41.19 -21.71 22.15
N ARG A 114 42.18 -20.92 22.56
CA ARG A 114 43.60 -21.23 22.38
C ARG A 114 44.22 -21.54 23.74
#